data_AF-A0A7R5KRR5-F1
#
_entry.id   AF-A0A7R5KRR5-F1
#
_cell.length_a   1.000
_cell.length_b   1.000
_cell.length_c   1.000
_cell.angle_alpha   90.00
_cell.angle_beta   90.00
_cell.angle_gamma   90.00
#
_symmetry.space_group_name_H-M   'P 1'
#
loop_
_entity.id
_entity.type
_entity.pdbx_description
1 polymer ?
#
loop_
_entity_poly.entity_id
_entity_poly.type
_entity_poly.pdbx_seq_one_letter_code
_entity_poly.pdbx_strand_id
1 'polypeptide(L)'
;MGQRIHFVVDPQGWCCMGLIILAWLYNTVFIPKVILFPHYEEGNISVVAVLCYYFCSLFCIGSLLRASVADPGKLPENPKIPITEREYWELCNKCNMMRPKRSHHCSRCGHCVRRMDHHCPWINNCVGEDNHWLFLQLCFYTQILSSYTLILDFCHYYYFLPLKKENWDVFVFRHELAVLRISAFMGLIILGGISRLFYTQLMGIFTDTTGIEKMSNCCEDISRPRKPWQQTFSEVFGTHWKILWFIPFRQRQPLRVPYHFANHV
;
A
#
# COMPACT_ATOMS: atom_id res chain seq x y z
N MET A 1 -20.27 -7.79 6.64
CA MET A 1 -19.84 -8.43 5.37
C MET A 1 -18.48 -9.06 5.63
N GLY A 2 -18.38 -10.40 5.58
CA GLY A 2 -17.11 -11.10 5.81
C GLY A 2 -16.09 -10.76 4.73
N GLN A 3 -14.82 -10.64 5.11
CA GLN A 3 -13.72 -10.47 4.16
C GLN A 3 -13.67 -11.71 3.26
N ARG A 4 -14.11 -11.58 2.00
CA ARG A 4 -13.88 -12.62 1.00
C ARG A 4 -12.40 -12.55 0.65
N ILE A 5 -11.66 -13.58 1.03
CA ILE A 5 -10.23 -13.70 0.74
C ILE A 5 -10.07 -13.85 -0.77
N HIS A 6 -9.31 -12.94 -1.38
CA HIS A 6 -9.00 -12.93 -2.80
C HIS A 6 -7.54 -13.37 -3.01
N PHE A 7 -7.32 -14.32 -3.92
CA PHE A 7 -5.99 -14.82 -4.27
C PHE A 7 -5.81 -14.84 -5.78
N VAL A 8 -4.60 -14.47 -6.21
CA VAL A 8 -4.18 -14.46 -7.62
C VAL A 8 -2.96 -15.36 -7.79
N VAL A 9 -2.99 -16.20 -8.83
CA VAL A 9 -1.86 -17.07 -9.20
C VAL A 9 -0.98 -16.32 -10.21
N ASP A 10 -0.15 -15.41 -9.72
CA ASP A 10 0.85 -14.67 -10.50
C ASP A 10 2.26 -15.01 -9.95
N PRO A 11 3.06 -15.85 -10.63
CA PRO A 11 4.39 -16.24 -10.17
C PRO A 11 5.33 -15.06 -9.92
N GLN A 12 5.24 -14.01 -10.73
CA GLN A 12 6.01 -12.78 -10.51
C GLN A 12 5.55 -12.08 -9.23
N GLY A 13 4.24 -12.02 -8.99
CA GLY A 13 3.67 -11.48 -7.76
C GLY A 13 4.14 -12.22 -6.51
N TRP A 14 4.17 -13.55 -6.55
CA TRP A 14 4.71 -14.36 -5.44
C TRP A 14 6.19 -14.10 -5.16
N CYS A 15 7.00 -13.95 -6.21
CA CYS A 15 8.41 -13.58 -6.06
C CYS A 15 8.58 -12.19 -5.40
N CYS A 16 7.84 -11.19 -5.89
CA CYS A 16 7.84 -9.84 -5.32
C CYS A 16 7.38 -9.82 -3.85
N MET A 17 6.33 -10.56 -3.51
CA MET A 17 5.85 -10.72 -2.13
C MET A 17 6.91 -11.35 -1.23
N GLY A 18 7.60 -12.41 -1.72
CA GLY A 18 8.68 -13.05 -1.00
C GLY A 18 9.83 -12.10 -0.67
N LEU A 19 10.23 -11.25 -1.63
CA LEU A 19 11.26 -10.23 -1.41
C LEU A 19 10.85 -9.19 -0.35
N ILE A 20 9.60 -8.73 -0.37
CA ILE A 20 9.10 -7.78 0.66
C ILE A 20 9.08 -8.43 2.04
N ILE A 21 8.58 -9.66 2.14
CA ILE A 21 8.53 -10.40 3.41
C ILE A 21 9.94 -10.63 3.94
N LEU A 22 10.90 -10.99 3.08
CA LEU A 22 12.30 -11.15 3.46
C LEU A 22 12.90 -9.84 3.98
N ALA A 23 12.70 -8.72 3.27
CA ALA A 23 13.18 -7.41 3.71
C ALA A 23 12.53 -6.97 5.04
N TRP A 24 11.24 -7.25 5.22
CA TRP A 24 10.53 -6.96 6.46
C TRP A 24 11.03 -7.81 7.63
N LEU A 25 11.24 -9.12 7.42
CA LEU A 25 11.80 -10.03 8.41
C LEU A 25 13.23 -9.62 8.78
N TYR A 26 14.05 -9.28 7.78
CA TYR A 26 15.39 -8.78 7.99
C TYR A 26 15.38 -7.57 8.93
N ASN A 27 14.59 -6.54 8.60
CA ASN A 27 14.53 -5.33 9.42
C ASN A 27 13.97 -5.62 10.82
N THR A 28 12.90 -6.40 10.91
CA THR A 28 12.25 -6.72 12.20
C THR A 28 13.12 -7.57 13.13
N VAL A 29 14.09 -8.31 12.61
CA VAL A 29 15.00 -9.14 13.43
C VAL A 29 16.32 -8.44 13.68
N PHE A 30 17.00 -7.96 12.63
CA PHE A 30 18.37 -7.47 12.76
C PHE A 30 18.44 -6.06 13.35
N ILE A 31 17.52 -5.15 13.00
CA ILE A 31 17.57 -3.77 13.51
C ILE A 31 17.33 -3.72 15.03
N PRO A 32 16.34 -4.45 15.58
CA PRO A 32 16.21 -4.49 17.03
C PRO A 32 17.40 -5.13 17.73
N LYS A 33 17.97 -6.20 17.16
CA LYS A 33 19.11 -6.91 17.77
C LYS A 33 20.40 -6.10 17.74
N VAL A 34 20.68 -5.41 16.65
CA VAL A 34 21.94 -4.66 16.46
C VAL A 34 21.85 -3.27 17.08
N ILE A 35 20.68 -2.61 17.00
CA ILE A 35 20.55 -1.21 17.41
C ILE A 35 19.65 -1.08 18.64
N LEU A 36 18.37 -1.47 18.56
CA LEU A 36 17.40 -1.05 19.59
C LEU A 36 17.66 -1.68 20.97
N PHE A 37 17.85 -3.00 21.05
CA PHE A 37 18.02 -3.68 22.33
C PHE A 37 19.32 -3.32 23.04
N PRO A 38 20.50 -3.35 22.38
CA PRO A 38 21.74 -2.92 23.00
C PRO A 38 21.68 -1.49 23.57
N HIS A 39 21.17 -0.55 22.78
CA HIS A 39 21.05 0.83 23.21
C HIS A 39 19.94 1.05 24.24
N TYR A 40 18.91 0.19 24.28
CA TYR A 40 17.92 0.18 25.36
C TYR A 40 18.52 -0.32 26.68
N GLU A 41 19.29 -1.41 26.66
CA GLU A 41 19.94 -1.99 27.85
C GLU A 41 20.96 -1.04 28.50
N GLU A 42 21.64 -0.22 27.69
CA GLU A 42 22.54 0.82 28.18
C GLU A 42 21.84 2.15 28.53
N GLY A 43 20.52 2.24 28.32
CA GLY A 43 19.71 3.42 28.67
C GLY A 43 19.82 4.58 27.66
N ASN A 44 20.40 4.36 26.48
CA ASN A 44 20.51 5.35 25.41
C ASN A 44 19.20 5.52 24.63
N ILE A 45 18.36 4.47 24.58
CA ILE A 45 17.05 4.47 23.92
C ILE A 45 15.96 4.14 24.95
N SER A 46 14.80 4.78 24.83
CA SER A 46 13.64 4.48 25.69
C SER A 46 12.89 3.22 25.23
N VAL A 47 12.27 2.50 26.17
CA VAL A 47 11.38 1.37 25.84
C VAL A 47 10.25 1.77 24.87
N VAL A 48 9.79 3.02 24.96
CA VAL A 48 8.75 3.57 24.07
C VAL A 48 9.21 3.54 22.62
N ALA A 49 10.47 3.89 22.33
CA ALA A 49 11.00 3.84 20.97
C ALA A 49 11.04 2.39 20.43
N VAL A 50 11.42 1.42 21.26
CA VAL A 50 11.43 -0.01 20.89
C VAL A 50 10.01 -0.48 20.57
N LEU A 51 9.03 -0.16 21.43
CA LEU A 51 7.62 -0.49 21.21
C LEU A 51 7.07 0.18 19.94
N CYS A 52 7.37 1.46 19.73
CA CYS A 52 6.97 2.20 18.53
C CYS A 52 7.48 1.52 17.25
N TYR A 53 8.74 1.05 17.24
CA TYR A 53 9.29 0.32 16.10
C TYR A 53 8.50 -0.95 15.78
N TYR A 54 8.24 -1.79 16.80
CA TYR A 54 7.45 -3.01 16.61
C TYR A 54 6.00 -2.73 16.22
N PHE A 55 5.36 -1.68 16.74
CA PHE A 55 4.03 -1.26 16.29
C PHE A 55 4.04 -0.80 14.83
N CYS A 56 5.04 -0.03 14.40
CA CYS A 56 5.19 0.35 12.99
C CYS A 56 5.40 -0.88 12.10
N SER A 57 6.21 -1.83 12.54
CA SER A 57 6.44 -3.11 11.85
C SER A 57 5.15 -3.93 11.73
N LEU A 58 4.36 -4.04 12.82
CA LEU A 58 3.07 -4.71 12.85
C LEU A 58 2.04 -4.05 11.92
N PHE A 59 1.97 -2.72 11.91
CA PHE A 59 1.05 -2.00 11.02
C PHE A 59 1.44 -2.14 9.55
N CYS A 60 2.74 -2.19 9.25
CA CYS A 60 3.24 -2.44 7.91
C CYS A 60 2.81 -3.82 7.40
N ILE A 61 3.13 -4.90 8.14
CA ILE A 61 2.74 -6.27 7.73
C ILE A 61 1.22 -6.47 7.72
N GLY A 62 0.51 -5.89 8.69
CA GLY A 62 -0.95 -5.90 8.73
C GLY A 62 -1.57 -5.22 7.51
N SER A 63 -0.99 -4.10 7.06
CA SER A 63 -1.46 -3.41 5.86
C SER A 63 -1.12 -4.16 4.58
N LEU A 64 0.06 -4.81 4.51
CA LEU A 64 0.46 -5.65 3.38
C LEU A 64 -0.54 -6.81 3.22
N LEU A 65 -0.76 -7.57 4.29
CA LEU A 65 -1.68 -8.72 4.26
C LEU A 65 -3.08 -8.29 3.82
N ARG A 66 -3.59 -7.18 4.35
CA ARG A 66 -4.93 -6.67 4.00
C ARG A 66 -5.02 -6.23 2.55
N ALA A 67 -4.02 -5.50 2.03
CA ALA A 67 -4.01 -5.09 0.63
C ALA A 67 -3.91 -6.30 -0.31
N SER A 68 -3.14 -7.32 0.07
CA SER A 68 -2.97 -8.56 -0.71
C SER A 68 -4.23 -9.40 -0.78
N VAL A 69 -4.96 -9.58 0.33
CA VAL A 69 -6.11 -10.50 0.38
C VAL A 69 -7.47 -9.86 0.14
N ALA A 70 -7.54 -8.53 0.12
CA ALA A 70 -8.81 -7.83 -0.08
C ALA A 70 -9.32 -7.99 -1.52
N ASP A 71 -10.64 -8.10 -1.68
CA ASP A 71 -11.27 -7.98 -2.99
C ASP A 71 -10.98 -6.59 -3.58
N PRO A 72 -10.36 -6.50 -4.77
CA PRO A 72 -10.08 -5.22 -5.41
C PRO A 72 -11.34 -4.51 -5.96
N GLY A 73 -12.50 -5.17 -5.90
CA GLY A 73 -13.74 -4.73 -6.53
C GLY A 73 -14.04 -5.55 -7.80
N LYS A 74 -13.85 -6.87 -7.74
CA LYS A 74 -14.17 -7.80 -8.83
C LYS A 74 -15.64 -7.65 -9.24
N LEU A 75 -15.89 -7.54 -10.54
CA LEU A 75 -17.25 -7.51 -11.08
C LEU A 75 -17.90 -8.90 -11.08
N PRO A 76 -19.21 -8.99 -10.78
CA PRO A 76 -19.96 -10.24 -10.89
C PRO A 76 -20.20 -10.62 -12.36
N GLU A 77 -20.21 -11.91 -12.70
CA GLU A 77 -20.32 -12.40 -14.09
C GLU A 77 -21.60 -11.95 -14.81
N ASN A 78 -22.70 -11.75 -14.08
CA ASN A 78 -23.98 -11.27 -14.61
C ASN A 78 -24.46 -10.03 -13.84
N PRO A 79 -23.89 -8.84 -14.14
CA PRO A 79 -24.28 -7.63 -13.44
C PRO A 79 -25.70 -7.21 -13.84
N LYS A 80 -26.50 -6.79 -12.85
CA LYS A 80 -27.79 -6.14 -13.11
C LYS A 80 -27.52 -4.70 -13.55
N ILE A 81 -27.85 -4.38 -14.79
CA ILE A 81 -27.60 -3.05 -15.38
C ILE A 81 -28.91 -2.26 -15.36
N PRO A 82 -28.99 -1.16 -14.59
CA PRO A 82 -30.13 -0.25 -14.67
C PRO A 82 -30.28 0.32 -16.09
N ILE A 83 -31.52 0.45 -16.58
CA ILE A 83 -31.79 0.97 -17.93
C ILE A 83 -31.16 2.36 -18.12
N THR A 84 -31.24 3.20 -17.10
CA THR A 84 -30.67 4.56 -17.06
C THR A 84 -29.15 4.62 -17.12
N GLU A 85 -28.46 3.51 -16.83
CA GLU A 85 -27.00 3.48 -16.79
C GLU A 85 -26.38 2.81 -18.02
N ARG A 86 -27.19 2.20 -18.90
CA ARG A 86 -26.70 1.32 -19.99
C ARG A 86 -25.64 1.98 -20.89
N GLU A 87 -25.74 3.28 -21.14
CA GLU A 87 -24.77 4.04 -21.96
C GLU A 87 -23.38 4.18 -21.32
N TYR A 88 -23.27 3.93 -20.02
CA TYR A 88 -22.02 3.95 -19.25
C TYR A 88 -21.45 2.55 -19.04
N TRP A 89 -21.93 1.57 -19.79
CA TRP A 89 -21.41 0.21 -19.77
C TRP A 89 -20.86 -0.17 -21.14
N GLU A 90 -19.80 -0.97 -21.14
CA GLU A 90 -19.13 -1.47 -22.34
C GLU A 90 -18.89 -2.98 -22.23
N LEU A 91 -18.75 -3.65 -23.37
CA LEU A 91 -18.50 -5.09 -23.41
C LEU A 91 -17.01 -5.37 -23.13
N CYS A 92 -16.75 -6.26 -22.17
CA CYS A 92 -15.44 -6.88 -22.05
C CYS A 92 -15.37 -8.15 -22.88
N ASN A 93 -14.64 -8.14 -24.00
CA ASN A 93 -14.50 -9.32 -24.87
C ASN A 93 -13.84 -10.52 -24.18
N LYS A 94 -12.94 -10.30 -23.22
CA LYS A 94 -12.23 -11.37 -22.50
C LYS A 94 -13.11 -12.11 -21.49
N CYS A 95 -14.01 -11.39 -20.82
CA CYS A 95 -14.94 -11.98 -19.85
C CYS A 95 -16.32 -12.25 -20.45
N ASN A 96 -16.58 -11.81 -21.68
CA ASN A 96 -17.87 -11.86 -22.36
C ASN A 96 -19.04 -11.32 -21.49
N MET A 97 -18.81 -10.20 -20.83
CA MET A 97 -19.78 -9.55 -19.94
C MET A 97 -19.72 -8.03 -20.09
N MET A 98 -20.83 -7.36 -19.80
CA MET A 98 -20.87 -5.91 -19.69
C MET A 98 -20.15 -5.45 -18.42
N ARG A 99 -19.39 -4.37 -18.50
CA ARG A 99 -18.73 -3.71 -17.35
C ARG A 99 -18.99 -2.20 -17.38
N PRO A 100 -19.03 -1.52 -16.23
CA PRO A 100 -19.08 -0.06 -16.20
C PRO A 100 -17.83 0.54 -16.86
N LYS A 101 -17.97 1.71 -17.49
CA LYS A 101 -16.85 2.56 -17.89
C LYS A 101 -15.93 2.79 -16.68
N ARG A 102 -14.62 2.92 -16.90
CA ARG A 102 -13.55 2.93 -15.87
C ARG A 102 -13.24 1.58 -15.22
N SER A 103 -13.95 0.50 -15.56
CA SER A 103 -13.58 -0.86 -15.15
C SER A 103 -12.70 -1.50 -16.21
N HIS A 104 -11.68 -2.24 -15.80
CA HIS A 104 -10.74 -2.88 -16.74
C HIS A 104 -10.54 -4.36 -16.42
N HIS A 105 -10.23 -5.15 -17.46
CA HIS A 105 -9.88 -6.56 -17.32
C HIS A 105 -8.40 -6.70 -17.01
N CYS A 106 -8.07 -7.31 -15.88
CA CYS A 106 -6.69 -7.67 -15.56
C CYS A 106 -6.40 -9.08 -16.08
N SER A 107 -5.49 -9.21 -17.04
CA SER A 107 -5.10 -10.53 -17.58
C SER A 107 -4.40 -11.42 -16.56
N ARG A 108 -3.69 -10.83 -15.58
CA ARG A 108 -3.05 -11.57 -14.48
C ARG A 108 -4.05 -12.15 -13.50
N CYS A 109 -5.10 -11.39 -13.18
CA CYS A 109 -6.14 -11.84 -12.27
C CYS A 109 -7.26 -12.64 -12.95
N GLY A 110 -7.42 -12.52 -14.26
CA GLY A 110 -8.44 -13.23 -15.04
C GLY A 110 -9.87 -12.69 -14.87
N HIS A 111 -10.05 -11.47 -14.37
CA HIS A 111 -11.37 -10.86 -14.18
C HIS A 111 -11.36 -9.34 -14.34
N CYS A 112 -12.56 -8.74 -14.44
CA CYS A 112 -12.71 -7.29 -14.47
C CYS A 112 -12.82 -6.69 -13.06
N VAL A 113 -12.12 -5.57 -12.85
CA VAL A 113 -12.05 -4.84 -11.58
C VAL A 113 -12.66 -3.44 -11.76
N ARG A 114 -13.52 -3.04 -10.82
CA ARG A 114 -14.12 -1.69 -10.78
C ARG A 114 -13.08 -0.63 -10.46
N ARG A 115 -13.14 0.49 -11.19
CA ARG A 115 -12.17 1.61 -11.11
C ARG A 115 -10.73 1.09 -10.96
N MET A 116 -10.35 0.17 -11.84
CA MET A 116 -9.05 -0.50 -11.77
C MET A 116 -7.94 0.53 -11.96
N ASP A 117 -6.99 0.56 -11.03
CA ASP A 117 -5.82 1.41 -11.12
C ASP A 117 -4.66 0.67 -11.79
N HIS A 118 -4.22 -0.43 -11.18
CA HIS A 118 -3.17 -1.29 -11.74
C HIS A 118 -3.19 -2.69 -11.11
N HIS A 119 -2.47 -3.62 -11.73
CA HIS A 119 -2.08 -4.86 -11.07
C HIS A 119 -0.73 -4.65 -10.37
N CYS A 120 -0.69 -4.86 -9.06
CA CYS A 120 0.51 -4.62 -8.28
C CYS A 120 1.16 -5.96 -7.89
N PRO A 121 2.34 -6.30 -8.43
CA PRO A 121 3.02 -7.55 -8.09
C PRO A 121 3.47 -7.57 -6.63
N TRP A 122 3.72 -6.40 -6.02
CA TRP A 122 4.18 -6.25 -4.64
C TRP A 122 3.12 -6.55 -3.58
N ILE A 123 1.84 -6.62 -3.95
CA ILE A 123 0.76 -7.14 -3.09
C ILE A 123 0.16 -8.42 -3.68
N ASN A 124 0.67 -8.89 -4.82
CA ASN A 124 0.11 -9.97 -5.63
C ASN A 124 -1.41 -9.85 -5.85
N ASN A 125 -1.88 -8.64 -6.13
CA ASN A 125 -3.31 -8.32 -6.30
C ASN A 125 -3.49 -7.06 -7.15
N CYS A 126 -4.68 -6.87 -7.70
CA CYS A 126 -5.07 -5.59 -8.29
C CYS A 126 -5.31 -4.54 -7.21
N VAL A 127 -5.07 -3.28 -7.57
CA VAL A 127 -5.52 -2.10 -6.84
C VAL A 127 -6.73 -1.56 -7.60
N GLY A 128 -7.88 -1.51 -6.93
CA GLY A 128 -9.15 -1.05 -7.49
C GLY A 128 -10.04 -0.44 -6.42
N GLU A 129 -11.29 -0.16 -6.77
CA GLU A 129 -12.22 0.64 -5.96
C GLU A 129 -12.32 0.22 -4.48
N ASP A 130 -12.31 -1.08 -4.20
CA ASP A 130 -12.61 -1.59 -2.85
C ASP A 130 -11.38 -1.71 -1.94
N ASN A 131 -10.18 -1.82 -2.51
CA ASN A 131 -8.92 -1.97 -1.78
C ASN A 131 -7.91 -0.83 -1.99
N HIS A 132 -8.21 0.18 -2.81
CA HIS A 132 -7.30 1.32 -3.06
C HIS A 132 -6.83 2.01 -1.78
N TRP A 133 -7.75 2.21 -0.84
CA TRP A 133 -7.42 2.80 0.46
C TRP A 133 -6.50 1.93 1.32
N LEU A 134 -6.57 0.59 1.20
CA LEU A 134 -5.65 -0.34 1.88
C LEU A 134 -4.25 -0.24 1.28
N PHE A 135 -4.16 -0.09 -0.04
CA PHE A 135 -2.90 0.15 -0.72
C PHE A 135 -2.25 1.46 -0.27
N LEU A 136 -3.02 2.54 -0.10
CA LEU A 136 -2.51 3.79 0.47
C LEU A 136 -2.02 3.63 1.92
N GLN A 137 -2.74 2.86 2.75
CA GLN A 137 -2.28 2.55 4.11
C GLN A 137 -0.96 1.78 4.11
N LEU A 138 -0.82 0.76 3.24
CA LEU A 138 0.43 0.03 3.05
C LEU A 138 1.58 0.99 2.68
N CYS A 139 1.38 1.86 1.70
CA CYS A 139 2.39 2.84 1.31
C CYS A 139 2.81 3.73 2.49
N PHE A 140 1.84 4.27 3.23
CA PHE A 140 2.07 5.16 4.36
C PHE A 140 2.87 4.49 5.49
N TYR A 141 2.45 3.30 5.95
CA TYR A 141 3.17 2.62 7.04
C TYR A 141 4.52 2.08 6.61
N THR A 142 4.68 1.71 5.33
CA THR A 142 5.99 1.33 4.78
C THR A 142 6.94 2.53 4.78
N GLN A 143 6.48 3.73 4.40
CA GLN A 143 7.27 4.96 4.51
C GLN A 143 7.70 5.22 5.94
N ILE A 144 6.78 5.14 6.90
CA ILE A 144 7.10 5.36 8.32
C ILE A 144 8.16 4.36 8.80
N LEU A 145 7.98 3.06 8.55
CA LEU A 145 8.92 2.03 9.00
C LEU A 145 10.29 2.18 8.33
N SER A 146 10.34 2.48 7.03
CA SER A 146 11.60 2.70 6.31
C SER A 146 12.31 3.95 6.80
N SER A 147 11.60 5.07 7.00
CA SER A 147 12.19 6.29 7.58
C SER A 147 12.67 6.05 9.00
N TYR A 148 11.91 5.35 9.85
CA TYR A 148 12.33 4.99 11.20
C TYR A 148 13.65 4.19 11.14
N THR A 149 13.70 3.15 10.32
CA THR A 149 14.90 2.29 10.19
C THR A 149 16.11 3.08 9.71
N LEU A 150 15.96 3.95 8.70
CA LEU A 150 17.06 4.80 8.23
C LEU A 150 17.54 5.82 9.26
N ILE A 151 16.62 6.37 10.07
CA ILE A 151 16.99 7.27 11.18
C ILE A 151 17.78 6.49 12.23
N LEU A 152 17.37 5.27 12.57
CA LEU A 152 18.12 4.42 13.50
C LEU A 152 19.51 4.08 12.97
N ASP A 153 19.63 3.68 11.69
CA ASP A 153 20.90 3.38 11.05
C ASP A 153 21.84 4.60 11.10
N PHE A 154 21.31 5.79 10.80
CA PHE A 154 22.04 7.04 10.84
C PHE A 154 22.46 7.42 12.28
N CYS A 155 21.55 7.35 13.24
CA CYS A 155 21.83 7.65 14.64
C CYS A 155 22.87 6.68 15.23
N HIS A 156 22.75 5.40 14.93
CA HIS A 156 23.69 4.39 15.39
C HIS A 156 25.09 4.62 14.81
N TYR A 157 25.19 4.98 13.52
CA TYR A 157 26.48 5.22 12.90
C TYR A 157 27.18 6.52 13.36
N TYR A 158 26.42 7.60 13.62
CA TYR A 158 27.00 8.94 13.85
C TYR A 158 26.88 9.47 15.27
N TYR A 159 25.89 9.03 16.06
CA TYR A 159 25.53 9.67 17.33
C TYR A 159 25.59 8.74 18.53
N PHE A 160 25.26 7.46 18.35
CA PHE A 160 25.29 6.55 19.48
C PHE A 160 26.72 6.23 19.88
N LEU A 161 26.95 6.27 21.20
CA LEU A 161 28.25 5.96 21.77
C LEU A 161 28.53 4.47 21.64
N PRO A 162 29.82 4.08 21.53
CA PRO A 162 30.21 2.69 21.57
C PRO A 162 29.66 2.01 22.82
N LEU A 163 29.02 0.85 22.60
CA LEU A 163 28.45 0.03 23.67
C LEU A 163 29.56 -0.43 24.62
N LYS A 164 29.33 -0.31 25.93
CA LYS A 164 30.28 -0.61 27.00
C LYS A 164 30.16 -2.04 27.54
N LYS A 165 28.95 -2.61 27.49
CA LYS A 165 28.62 -3.89 28.14
C LYS A 165 28.49 -5.07 27.16
N GLU A 166 28.52 -4.79 25.88
CA GLU A 166 28.18 -5.75 24.84
C GLU A 166 29.38 -6.61 24.43
N ASN A 167 29.28 -7.91 24.69
CA ASN A 167 30.21 -8.97 24.27
C ASN A 167 29.52 -9.92 23.26
N TRP A 168 28.53 -9.41 22.51
CA TRP A 168 27.63 -10.24 21.72
C TRP A 168 28.32 -10.70 20.45
N ASP A 169 28.48 -12.02 20.37
CA ASP A 169 29.00 -12.81 19.26
C ASP A 169 29.95 -12.04 18.36
N VAL A 170 31.24 -12.32 18.50
CA VAL A 170 32.32 -11.80 17.63
C VAL A 170 31.92 -11.78 16.15
N PHE A 171 31.04 -12.68 15.70
CA PHE A 171 30.42 -12.62 14.38
C PHE A 171 29.51 -11.40 14.13
N VAL A 172 28.49 -11.13 14.96
CA VAL A 172 27.56 -10.01 14.76
C VAL A 172 28.29 -8.68 14.90
N PHE A 173 29.13 -8.52 15.93
CA PHE A 173 29.95 -7.32 16.07
C PHE A 173 30.90 -7.11 14.87
N ARG A 174 31.52 -8.18 14.35
CA ARG A 174 32.38 -8.07 13.14
C ARG A 174 31.61 -7.76 11.86
N HIS A 175 30.33 -8.14 11.77
CA HIS A 175 29.50 -7.94 10.57
C HIS A 175 28.45 -6.83 10.73
N GLU A 176 28.42 -6.13 11.87
CA GLU A 176 27.48 -5.06 12.21
C GLU A 176 27.44 -4.00 11.11
N LEU A 177 28.61 -3.47 10.74
CA LEU A 177 28.71 -2.49 9.65
C LEU A 177 28.18 -3.02 8.31
N ALA A 178 28.33 -4.32 8.02
CA ALA A 178 27.79 -4.91 6.80
C ALA A 178 26.25 -5.00 6.87
N VAL A 179 25.71 -5.43 8.01
CA VAL A 179 24.26 -5.51 8.28
C VAL A 179 23.62 -4.13 8.17
N LEU A 180 24.25 -3.09 8.73
CA LEU A 180 23.76 -1.70 8.66
C LEU A 180 23.83 -1.14 7.23
N ARG A 181 24.89 -1.43 6.47
CA ARG A 181 24.99 -1.00 5.06
C ARG A 181 23.92 -1.66 4.20
N ILE A 182 23.66 -2.95 4.41
CA ILE A 182 22.59 -3.68 3.73
C ILE A 182 21.22 -3.09 4.12
N SER A 183 21.00 -2.81 5.40
CA SER A 183 19.79 -2.14 5.90
C SER A 183 19.58 -0.79 5.22
N ALA A 184 20.58 0.09 5.27
CA ALA A 184 20.51 1.43 4.70
C ALA A 184 20.23 1.39 3.19
N PHE A 185 20.90 0.50 2.46
CA PHE A 185 20.67 0.31 1.03
C PHE A 185 19.23 -0.14 0.73
N MET A 186 18.72 -1.16 1.43
CA MET A 186 17.34 -1.61 1.27
C MET A 186 16.34 -0.52 1.68
N GLY A 187 16.59 0.16 2.79
CA GLY A 187 15.76 1.24 3.32
C GLY A 187 15.63 2.40 2.33
N LEU A 188 16.72 2.82 1.67
CA LEU A 188 16.71 3.87 0.66
C LEU A 188 15.93 3.47 -0.60
N ILE A 189 16.13 2.24 -1.09
CA ILE A 189 15.40 1.72 -2.26
C ILE A 189 13.90 1.65 -1.96
N ILE A 190 13.53 1.08 -0.81
CA ILE A 190 12.13 0.93 -0.40
C ILE A 190 11.52 2.32 -0.22
N LEU A 191 12.17 3.21 0.53
CA LEU A 191 11.64 4.56 0.80
C LEU A 191 11.47 5.37 -0.50
N GLY A 192 12.46 5.33 -1.40
CA GLY A 192 12.37 6.02 -2.69
C GLY A 192 11.25 5.46 -3.57
N GLY A 193 11.20 4.13 -3.73
CA GLY A 193 10.18 3.45 -4.53
C GLY A 193 8.77 3.67 -4.00
N ILE A 194 8.56 3.48 -2.70
CA ILE A 194 7.25 3.66 -2.08
C ILE A 194 6.81 5.12 -2.06
N SER A 195 7.74 6.08 -1.90
CA SER A 195 7.41 7.50 -1.92
C SER A 195 6.95 7.94 -3.30
N ARG A 196 7.61 7.46 -4.36
CA ARG A 196 7.15 7.69 -5.75
C ARG A 196 5.77 7.09 -5.98
N LEU A 197 5.54 5.83 -5.57
CA LEU A 197 4.24 5.18 -5.71
C LEU A 197 3.15 5.94 -4.95
N PHE A 198 3.39 6.24 -3.67
CA PHE A 198 2.44 6.98 -2.84
C PHE A 198 2.09 8.34 -3.44
N TYR A 199 3.11 9.10 -3.90
CA TYR A 199 2.89 10.36 -4.59
C TYR A 199 2.01 10.21 -5.83
N THR A 200 2.30 9.22 -6.70
CA THR A 200 1.50 9.01 -7.92
C THR A 200 0.04 8.67 -7.60
N GLN A 201 -0.20 7.87 -6.56
CA GLN A 201 -1.54 7.49 -6.13
C GLN A 201 -2.31 8.68 -5.53
N LEU A 202 -1.66 9.47 -4.67
CA LEU A 202 -2.26 10.70 -4.13
C LEU A 202 -2.65 11.65 -5.26
N MET A 203 -1.75 11.87 -6.23
CA MET A 203 -2.03 12.73 -7.38
C MET A 203 -3.20 12.21 -8.22
N GLY A 204 -3.29 10.89 -8.44
CA GLY A 204 -4.44 10.28 -9.13
C GLY A 204 -5.77 10.56 -8.43
N ILE A 205 -5.80 10.50 -7.09
CA ILE A 205 -7.00 10.81 -6.29
C ILE A 205 -7.33 12.32 -6.35
N PHE A 206 -6.32 13.19 -6.37
CA PHE A 206 -6.51 14.62 -6.56
C PHE A 206 -7.11 14.96 -7.92
N THR A 207 -6.70 14.25 -8.97
CA THR A 207 -7.21 14.44 -10.33
C THR A 207 -8.44 13.60 -10.67
N ASP A 208 -8.92 12.76 -9.73
CA ASP A 208 -9.95 11.72 -9.95
C ASP A 208 -9.65 10.82 -11.17
N THR A 209 -8.37 10.52 -11.42
CA THR A 209 -7.92 9.65 -12.52
C THR A 209 -7.19 8.43 -12.00
N THR A 210 -7.46 7.28 -12.63
CA THR A 210 -6.69 6.05 -12.40
C THR A 210 -5.41 6.02 -13.25
N GLY A 211 -4.47 5.15 -12.89
CA GLY A 211 -3.25 4.91 -13.65
C GLY A 211 -3.52 4.51 -15.11
N ILE A 212 -4.56 3.69 -15.35
CA ILE A 212 -4.99 3.31 -16.69
C ILE A 212 -5.54 4.51 -17.46
N GLU A 213 -6.40 5.32 -16.84
CA GLU A 213 -6.99 6.50 -17.48
C GLU A 213 -5.91 7.52 -17.89
N LYS A 214 -4.91 7.71 -17.03
CA LYS A 214 -3.76 8.58 -17.34
C LYS A 214 -2.94 8.08 -18.53
N MET A 215 -2.89 6.77 -18.75
CA MET A 215 -2.18 6.16 -19.88
C MET A 215 -3.03 6.10 -21.16
N SER A 216 -4.35 5.96 -21.03
CA SER A 216 -5.27 5.88 -22.17
C SER A 216 -5.68 7.24 -22.74
N ASN A 217 -5.76 8.28 -21.90
CA ASN A 217 -6.41 9.54 -22.25
C ASN A 217 -5.43 10.71 -22.48
N CYS A 218 -4.56 10.59 -23.49
CA CYS A 218 -3.91 11.78 -24.08
C CYS A 218 -4.94 12.68 -24.83
N CYS A 219 -6.18 12.22 -25.07
CA CYS A 219 -7.08 12.86 -26.05
C CYS A 219 -8.53 13.17 -25.60
N GLU A 220 -8.96 12.93 -24.35
CA GLU A 220 -10.37 13.21 -23.92
C GLU A 220 -10.49 14.15 -22.70
N ASP A 221 -9.40 14.79 -22.27
CA ASP A 221 -9.29 15.47 -20.97
C ASP A 221 -10.03 16.82 -20.83
N ILE A 222 -10.94 17.19 -21.74
CA ILE A 222 -11.41 18.58 -21.87
C ILE A 222 -12.71 18.92 -21.11
N SER A 223 -13.52 17.99 -20.59
CA SER A 223 -14.90 18.34 -20.17
C SER A 223 -15.40 17.85 -18.81
N ARG A 224 -14.55 17.32 -17.91
CA ARG A 224 -15.01 16.88 -16.59
C ARG A 224 -14.87 17.95 -15.50
N PRO A 225 -15.96 18.36 -14.81
CA PRO A 225 -15.86 19.24 -13.65
C PRO A 225 -15.10 18.53 -12.53
N ARG A 226 -14.01 19.15 -12.05
CA ARG A 226 -13.19 18.58 -10.97
C ARG A 226 -13.97 18.58 -9.66
N LYS A 227 -14.07 17.39 -9.04
CA LYS A 227 -14.56 17.27 -7.66
C LYS A 227 -13.60 17.95 -6.69
N PRO A 228 -14.10 18.50 -5.56
CA PRO A 228 -13.24 18.94 -4.47
C PRO A 228 -12.40 17.77 -3.95
N TRP A 229 -11.12 17.99 -3.63
CA TRP A 229 -10.22 16.95 -3.14
C TRP A 229 -10.76 16.23 -1.88
N GLN A 230 -11.48 16.95 -1.02
CA GLN A 230 -12.08 16.37 0.19
C GLN A 230 -13.07 15.28 -0.17
N GLN A 231 -13.82 15.46 -1.26
CA GLN A 231 -14.80 14.49 -1.73
C GLN A 231 -14.10 13.26 -2.32
N THR A 232 -13.13 13.43 -3.21
CA THR A 232 -12.43 12.29 -3.84
C THR A 232 -11.72 11.42 -2.80
N PHE A 233 -11.03 12.03 -1.85
CA PHE A 233 -10.41 11.29 -0.74
C PHE A 233 -11.46 10.61 0.15
N SER A 234 -12.57 11.28 0.46
CA SER A 234 -13.63 10.67 1.28
C SER A 234 -14.27 9.46 0.59
N GLU A 235 -14.41 9.48 -0.74
CA GLU A 235 -14.90 8.36 -1.55
C GLU A 235 -13.93 7.15 -1.48
N VAL A 236 -12.62 7.40 -1.62
CA VAL A 236 -11.58 6.36 -1.51
C VAL A 236 -11.57 5.76 -0.11
N PHE A 237 -11.44 6.59 0.93
CA PHE A 237 -11.35 6.12 2.32
C PHE A 237 -12.70 5.72 2.93
N GLY A 238 -13.83 5.97 2.26
CA GLY A 238 -15.17 5.66 2.75
C GLY A 238 -15.54 6.41 4.03
N THR A 239 -15.04 7.64 4.21
CA THR A 239 -15.39 8.49 5.35
C THR A 239 -14.93 9.93 5.14
N HIS A 240 -15.71 10.88 5.66
CA HIS A 240 -15.32 12.29 5.73
C HIS A 240 -14.36 12.59 6.90
N TRP A 241 -14.23 11.68 7.86
CA TRP A 241 -13.37 11.86 9.04
C TRP A 241 -11.92 11.51 8.72
N LYS A 242 -11.10 12.54 8.48
CA LYS A 242 -9.69 12.41 8.06
C LYS A 242 -8.83 11.54 8.99
N ILE A 243 -9.06 11.60 10.30
CA ILE A 243 -8.29 10.79 11.27
C ILE A 243 -8.46 9.29 11.03
N LEU A 244 -9.64 8.87 10.58
CA LEU A 244 -9.95 7.46 10.32
C LEU A 244 -9.22 6.90 9.10
N TRP A 245 -8.65 7.77 8.23
CA TRP A 245 -7.88 7.34 7.06
C TRP A 245 -6.61 6.59 7.47
N PHE A 246 -6.04 6.96 8.63
CA PHE A 246 -4.80 6.43 9.18
C PHE A 246 -5.02 5.44 10.32
N ILE A 247 -6.27 5.02 10.60
CA ILE A 247 -6.51 4.01 11.62
C ILE A 247 -6.28 2.63 11.01
N PRO A 248 -5.34 1.83 11.56
CA PRO A 248 -5.07 0.49 11.07
C PRO A 248 -6.26 -0.42 11.40
N PHE A 249 -6.48 -1.47 10.59
CA PHE A 249 -7.51 -2.51 10.80
C PHE A 249 -8.98 -2.05 10.81
N ARG A 250 -9.27 -0.76 10.55
CA ARG A 250 -10.63 -0.25 10.37
C ARG A 250 -11.38 -0.97 9.24
N GLN A 251 -12.70 -1.04 9.28
CA GLN A 251 -13.52 -1.47 8.12
C GLN A 251 -13.95 -0.25 7.29
N ARG A 252 -13.86 -0.35 5.95
CA ARG A 252 -14.38 0.69 5.05
C ARG A 252 -15.89 0.56 4.93
N GLN A 253 -16.59 1.66 5.12
CA GLN A 253 -18.00 1.82 4.79
C GLN A 253 -18.07 2.70 3.55
N PRO A 254 -18.38 2.16 2.36
CA PRO A 254 -18.50 2.98 1.16
C PRO A 254 -19.53 4.08 1.40
N LEU A 255 -19.15 5.33 1.11
CA LEU A 255 -20.14 6.42 1.14
C LEU A 255 -21.20 6.08 0.09
N ARG A 256 -22.48 6.11 0.48
CA ARG A 256 -23.58 6.02 -0.48
C ARG A 256 -23.57 7.28 -1.31
N VAL A 257 -22.80 7.28 -2.38
CA VAL A 257 -22.88 8.32 -3.39
C VAL A 257 -24.13 8.00 -4.20
N PRO A 258 -25.13 8.91 -4.29
CA PRO A 258 -26.20 8.74 -5.23
C PRO A 258 -25.57 8.55 -6.61
N TYR A 259 -25.80 7.40 -7.24
CA TYR A 259 -25.33 7.10 -8.60
C TYR A 259 -25.68 8.23 -9.58
N HIS A 260 -26.69 9.03 -9.24
CA HIS A 260 -27.17 10.17 -10.00
C HIS A 260 -26.18 11.33 -10.21
N PHE A 261 -25.08 11.49 -9.44
CA PHE A 261 -24.33 12.76 -9.53
C PHE A 261 -22.79 12.73 -9.40
N ALA A 262 -22.11 11.57 -9.43
CA ALA A 262 -20.67 11.58 -9.14
C ALA A 262 -19.72 10.90 -10.11
N ASN A 263 -20.15 10.22 -11.18
CA ASN A 263 -19.21 9.57 -12.10
C ASN A 263 -19.57 9.73 -13.59
N HIS A 264 -20.51 10.61 -13.92
CA HIS A 264 -21.23 10.53 -15.20
C HIS A 264 -21.39 11.89 -15.90
N VAL A 265 -20.28 12.59 -16.13
CA VAL A 265 -19.96 13.37 -17.34
C VAL A 265 -18.47 13.21 -17.55
#